data_AF-A0A397A173-F1
#
_entry.id   AF-A0A397A173-F1
#
_cell.length_a   1.000
_cell.length_b   1.000
_cell.length_c   1.000
_cell.angle_alpha   90.00
_cell.angle_beta   90.00
_cell.angle_gamma   90.00
#
_symmetry.space_group_name_H-M   'P 1'
#
loop_
_entity.id
_entity.type
_entity.pdbx_description
1 polymer ?
#
loop_
_entity_poly.entity_id
_entity_poly.type
_entity_poly.pdbx_seq_one_letter_code
_entity_poly.pdbx_strand_id
1 'polypeptide(L)'
;MISRSNVSRDGHMIVQDAPHPRDEHHTVKTTKSAQQAKPPPLPRKVLTLQELVEVIDMETQLNDGIALHKKDDIKQALVDFDGNMDVLQRYAKFDPTRNYTRNLISTDNTSYALMLLCWNRGKYSPIHDHPSDGCWVRHIQGTLNEVRYWNNGETLVETSNIVITSGVSYMDDSLGLHKIGNPSQDVDAITLHLYSPPYEKCRLWLDPCDATKSSTAVANFYSEYGERTQG
;
A
#
# COMPACT_ATOMS: atom_id res chain seq x y z
N MET A 1 26.69 -55.98 -38.68
CA MET A 1 26.54 -56.23 -40.13
C MET A 1 25.55 -55.21 -40.66
N ILE A 2 26.00 -54.27 -41.49
CA ILE A 2 25.70 -54.21 -42.94
C ILE A 2 24.18 -54.11 -43.17
N SER A 3 23.58 -53.18 -43.91
CA SER A 3 23.94 -51.97 -44.65
C SER A 3 22.65 -51.59 -45.41
N ARG A 4 22.44 -50.30 -45.68
CA ARG A 4 21.88 -49.71 -46.93
C ARG A 4 20.54 -50.26 -47.47
N SER A 5 19.46 -49.48 -47.43
CA SER A 5 19.06 -48.43 -48.40
C SER A 5 18.78 -48.93 -49.82
N ASN A 6 17.55 -48.71 -50.31
CA ASN A 6 17.19 -48.05 -51.59
C ASN A 6 15.74 -48.42 -52.02
N VAL A 7 14.83 -47.46 -52.28
CA VAL A 7 14.54 -46.80 -53.60
C VAL A 7 13.99 -47.85 -54.58
N SER A 8 12.84 -47.75 -55.28
CA SER A 8 12.15 -46.64 -55.95
C SER A 8 10.78 -47.11 -56.48
N ARG A 9 9.87 -46.15 -56.65
CA ARG A 9 9.00 -45.86 -57.82
C ARG A 9 8.20 -46.95 -58.56
N ASP A 10 6.90 -46.66 -58.56
CA ASP A 10 5.99 -46.50 -59.71
C ASP A 10 5.71 -47.69 -60.65
N GLY A 11 4.47 -48.16 -60.58
CA GLY A 11 3.78 -48.90 -61.64
C GLY A 11 2.37 -48.36 -61.79
N HIS A 12 2.13 -47.64 -62.88
CA HIS A 12 0.85 -47.08 -63.32
C HIS A 12 -0.02 -48.17 -63.96
N MET A 13 -1.35 -48.17 -63.74
CA MET A 13 -2.40 -48.23 -64.79
C MET A 13 -3.80 -48.60 -64.24
N ILE A 14 -4.65 -47.57 -64.15
CA ILE A 14 -6.05 -47.41 -64.61
C ILE A 14 -6.90 -48.68 -64.86
N VAL A 15 -8.04 -48.80 -64.14
CA VAL A 15 -9.38 -49.07 -64.75
C VAL A 15 -10.57 -48.62 -63.86
N GLN A 16 -11.58 -48.11 -64.57
CA GLN A 16 -12.95 -47.61 -64.28
C GLN A 16 -13.86 -48.57 -63.47
N ASP A 17 -15.04 -48.27 -62.88
CA ASP A 17 -15.89 -47.08 -62.67
C ASP A 17 -17.02 -47.44 -61.65
N ALA A 18 -17.58 -46.40 -60.97
CA ALA A 18 -18.95 -46.25 -60.42
C ALA A 18 -19.38 -46.92 -59.06
N PRO A 19 -20.47 -46.45 -58.38
CA PRO A 19 -20.62 -45.15 -57.70
C PRO A 19 -21.21 -45.19 -56.25
N HIS A 20 -20.92 -44.12 -55.47
CA HIS A 20 -21.63 -43.56 -54.28
C HIS A 20 -21.69 -44.35 -52.94
N PRO A 21 -21.81 -43.70 -51.75
CA PRO A 21 -22.40 -42.38 -51.48
C PRO A 21 -21.53 -41.40 -50.65
N ARG A 22 -22.01 -40.15 -50.63
CA ARG A 22 -21.41 -38.96 -49.99
C ARG A 22 -21.52 -39.03 -48.47
N ASP A 23 -20.42 -38.76 -47.78
CA ASP A 23 -20.38 -38.56 -46.33
C ASP A 23 -21.12 -37.27 -45.94
N GLU A 24 -22.05 -37.44 -45.00
CA GLU A 24 -22.74 -36.34 -44.32
C GLU A 24 -21.77 -35.63 -43.37
N HIS A 25 -21.40 -34.40 -43.69
CA HIS A 25 -20.74 -33.51 -42.75
C HIS A 25 -21.69 -33.14 -41.60
N HIS A 26 -21.48 -33.77 -40.44
CA HIS A 26 -22.03 -33.33 -39.16
C HIS A 26 -21.45 -31.95 -38.79
N THR A 27 -22.19 -30.89 -39.11
CA THR A 27 -21.91 -29.55 -38.58
C THR A 27 -22.25 -29.50 -37.10
N VAL A 28 -21.23 -29.60 -36.23
CA VAL A 28 -21.37 -29.30 -34.80
C VAL A 28 -21.61 -27.80 -34.65
N LYS A 29 -22.86 -27.43 -34.36
CA LYS A 29 -23.20 -26.06 -33.93
C LYS A 29 -22.67 -25.86 -32.51
N THR A 30 -21.58 -25.11 -32.38
CA THR A 30 -21.12 -24.59 -31.10
C THR A 30 -22.06 -23.46 -30.64
N THR A 31 -22.90 -23.76 -29.66
CA THR A 31 -23.64 -22.75 -28.91
C THR A 31 -22.65 -21.96 -28.05
N LYS A 32 -22.43 -20.69 -28.39
CA LYS A 32 -21.76 -19.74 -27.49
C LYS A 32 -22.66 -19.55 -26.27
N SER A 33 -22.23 -20.01 -25.10
CA SER A 33 -22.86 -19.58 -23.85
C SER A 33 -22.54 -18.10 -23.65
N ALA A 34 -23.58 -17.28 -23.50
CA ALA A 34 -23.41 -15.90 -23.09
C ALA A 34 -22.90 -15.92 -21.64
N GLN A 35 -21.64 -15.53 -21.43
CA GLN A 35 -21.17 -15.15 -20.11
C GLN A 35 -21.99 -13.94 -19.68
N GLN A 36 -22.82 -14.13 -18.65
CA GLN A 36 -23.48 -13.03 -17.97
C GLN A 36 -22.39 -12.09 -17.46
N ALA A 37 -22.37 -10.86 -17.97
CA ALA A 37 -21.51 -9.81 -17.46
C ALA A 37 -21.85 -9.63 -15.97
N LYS A 38 -20.83 -9.73 -15.11
CA LYS A 38 -20.94 -9.37 -13.70
C LYS A 38 -21.50 -7.95 -13.63
N PRO A 39 -22.54 -7.67 -12.83
CA PRO A 39 -23.06 -6.32 -12.69
C PRO A 39 -21.89 -5.39 -12.31
N PRO A 40 -21.87 -4.14 -12.83
CA PRO A 40 -20.85 -3.19 -12.44
C PRO A 40 -20.85 -3.08 -10.91
N PRO A 41 -19.67 -3.09 -10.26
CA PRO A 41 -19.60 -2.93 -8.82
C PRO A 41 -20.38 -1.67 -8.45
N LEU A 42 -21.27 -1.80 -7.45
CA LEU A 42 -21.98 -0.65 -6.88
C LEU A 42 -20.94 0.42 -6.55
N PRO A 43 -21.24 1.72 -6.78
CA PRO A 43 -20.31 2.78 -6.45
C PRO A 43 -19.91 2.63 -4.97
N ARG A 44 -18.61 2.42 -4.72
CA ARG A 44 -18.09 2.40 -3.36
C ARG A 44 -18.43 3.75 -2.72
N LYS A 45 -18.94 3.71 -1.49
CA LYS A 45 -19.17 4.92 -0.70
C LYS A 45 -17.82 5.62 -0.57
N VAL A 46 -17.73 6.87 -1.04
CA VAL A 46 -16.54 7.70 -0.85
C VAL A 46 -16.76 8.51 0.42
N LEU A 47 -15.78 8.52 1.32
CA LEU A 47 -15.86 9.23 2.60
C LEU A 47 -15.15 10.58 2.52
N THR A 48 -15.76 11.59 3.14
CA THR A 48 -15.12 12.87 3.46
C THR A 48 -14.16 12.72 4.65
N LEU A 49 -13.33 13.74 4.90
CA LEU A 49 -12.44 13.74 6.09
C LEU A 49 -13.23 13.67 7.40
N GLN A 50 -14.38 14.33 7.47
CA GLN A 50 -15.23 14.31 8.66
C GLN A 50 -15.77 12.91 8.92
N GLU A 51 -16.34 12.26 7.90
CA GLU A 51 -16.86 10.89 8.04
C GLU A 51 -15.75 9.88 8.37
N LEU A 52 -14.54 10.06 7.83
CA LEU A 52 -13.39 9.25 8.22
C LEU A 52 -13.08 9.37 9.72
N VAL A 53 -13.04 10.61 10.24
CA VAL A 53 -12.78 10.86 11.66
C VAL A 53 -13.89 10.24 12.52
N GLU A 54 -15.15 10.38 12.13
CA GLU A 54 -16.29 9.78 12.84
C GLU A 54 -16.18 8.25 12.93
N VAL A 55 -15.74 7.57 11.86
CA VAL A 55 -15.50 6.12 11.89
C VAL A 55 -14.34 5.78 12.82
N ILE A 56 -13.24 6.54 12.77
CA ILE A 56 -12.08 6.30 13.65
C ILE A 56 -12.50 6.45 15.12
N ASP A 57 -13.17 7.55 15.48
CA ASP A 57 -13.65 7.82 16.85
C ASP A 57 -14.55 6.69 17.36
N MET A 58 -15.50 6.25 16.53
CA MET A 58 -16.42 5.17 16.88
C MET A 58 -15.67 3.84 17.08
N GLU A 59 -14.80 3.47 16.15
CA GLU A 59 -14.09 2.19 16.17
C GLU A 59 -13.02 2.11 17.26
N THR A 60 -12.37 3.23 17.61
CA THR A 60 -11.41 3.23 18.73
C THR A 60 -12.13 3.10 20.07
N GLN A 61 -13.33 3.66 20.21
CA GLN A 61 -14.14 3.55 21.44
C GLN A 61 -14.83 2.19 21.58
N LEU A 62 -15.49 1.68 20.53
CA LEU A 62 -16.26 0.44 20.60
C LEU A 62 -15.37 -0.80 20.77
N ASN A 63 -14.19 -0.76 20.18
CA ASN A 63 -13.26 -1.88 20.12
C ASN A 63 -11.98 -1.59 20.90
N ASP A 64 -12.07 -0.87 22.03
CA ASP A 64 -10.92 -0.58 22.88
C ASP A 64 -10.16 -1.86 23.29
N GLY A 65 -8.82 -1.78 23.31
CA GLY A 65 -7.95 -2.93 23.53
C GLY A 65 -7.81 -3.93 22.38
N ILE A 66 -8.53 -3.75 21.26
CA ILE A 66 -8.30 -4.52 20.03
C ILE A 66 -7.21 -3.83 19.19
N ALA A 67 -6.18 -4.60 18.81
CA ALA A 67 -5.08 -4.12 17.97
C ALA A 67 -5.57 -3.46 16.66
N LEU A 68 -4.92 -2.37 16.26
CA LEU A 68 -5.36 -1.51 15.15
C LEU A 68 -5.51 -2.26 13.82
N HIS A 69 -4.66 -3.24 13.52
CA HIS A 69 -4.77 -4.02 12.26
C HIS A 69 -6.01 -4.91 12.19
N LYS A 70 -6.69 -5.17 13.31
CA LYS A 70 -7.92 -5.99 13.37
C LYS A 70 -9.19 -5.16 13.25
N LYS A 71 -9.08 -3.83 13.24
CA LYS A 71 -10.20 -2.91 13.05
C LYS A 71 -10.44 -2.71 11.55
N ASP A 72 -11.07 -3.70 10.91
CA ASP A 72 -11.28 -3.71 9.46
C ASP A 72 -12.08 -2.49 8.96
N ASP A 73 -12.99 -1.96 9.77
CA ASP A 73 -13.79 -0.78 9.43
C ASP A 73 -12.93 0.49 9.33
N ILE A 74 -11.93 0.67 10.19
CA ILE A 74 -10.96 1.77 10.07
C ILE A 74 -10.15 1.64 8.78
N LYS A 75 -9.66 0.43 8.48
CA LYS A 75 -8.91 0.16 7.25
C LYS A 75 -9.77 0.48 6.02
N GLN A 76 -11.01 0.02 6.02
CA GLN A 76 -11.93 0.25 4.91
C GLN A 76 -12.27 1.74 4.77
N ALA A 77 -12.47 2.46 5.88
CA ALA A 77 -12.69 3.90 5.85
C ALA A 77 -11.48 4.67 5.28
N LEU A 78 -10.25 4.27 5.61
CA LEU A 78 -9.04 4.85 5.01
C LEU A 78 -8.95 4.59 3.49
N VAL A 79 -9.38 3.40 3.04
CA VAL A 79 -9.46 3.07 1.60
C VAL A 79 -10.51 3.91 0.89
N ASP A 80 -11.65 4.13 1.54
CA ASP A 80 -12.80 4.84 0.97
C ASP A 80 -12.70 6.37 1.11
N PHE A 81 -11.75 6.88 1.89
CA PHE A 81 -11.48 8.31 2.02
C PHE A 81 -11.03 8.95 0.70
N ASP A 82 -11.69 10.05 0.34
CA ASP A 82 -11.51 10.75 -0.94
C ASP A 82 -10.12 11.37 -1.14
N GLY A 83 -9.38 11.64 -0.06
CA GLY A 83 -8.09 12.29 -0.13
C GLY A 83 -8.15 13.73 -0.66
N ASN A 84 -9.30 14.41 -0.52
CA ASN A 84 -9.54 15.71 -1.15
C ASN A 84 -8.58 16.79 -0.64
N MET A 85 -7.69 17.24 -1.53
CA MET A 85 -6.69 18.25 -1.21
C MET A 85 -7.28 19.65 -0.93
N ASP A 86 -8.48 19.98 -1.41
CA ASP A 86 -9.13 21.25 -1.08
C ASP A 86 -9.46 21.34 0.42
N VAL A 87 -9.71 20.18 1.05
CA VAL A 87 -9.90 20.03 2.50
C VAL A 87 -8.55 19.88 3.21
N LEU A 88 -7.66 19.04 2.68
CA LEU A 88 -6.40 18.69 3.34
C LEU A 88 -5.34 19.81 3.31
N GLN A 89 -5.40 20.73 2.34
CA GLN A 89 -4.41 21.80 2.15
C GLN A 89 -4.17 22.65 3.41
N ARG A 90 -5.20 22.83 4.26
CA ARG A 90 -5.03 23.59 5.52
C ARG A 90 -4.06 22.92 6.49
N TYR A 91 -3.93 21.59 6.43
CA TYR A 91 -3.03 20.80 7.27
C TYR A 91 -1.70 20.49 6.56
N ALA A 92 -1.62 20.62 5.23
CA ALA A 92 -0.43 20.28 4.44
C ALA A 92 0.68 21.35 4.56
N LYS A 93 1.27 21.49 5.75
CA LYS A 93 2.30 22.49 6.02
C LYS A 93 3.70 21.94 5.80
N PHE A 94 4.36 22.34 4.72
CA PHE A 94 5.75 21.97 4.45
C PHE A 94 6.76 22.87 5.16
N ASP A 95 7.96 22.33 5.40
CA ASP A 95 9.16 23.07 5.81
C ASP A 95 10.34 22.51 5.00
N PRO A 96 10.88 23.27 4.02
CA PRO A 96 11.96 22.80 3.15
C PRO A 96 13.26 22.44 3.88
N THR A 97 13.44 22.89 5.12
CA THR A 97 14.65 22.63 5.91
C THR A 97 14.62 21.26 6.62
N ARG A 98 13.46 20.61 6.65
CA ARG A 98 13.24 19.32 7.33
C ARG A 98 13.20 18.16 6.34
N ASN A 99 13.31 16.94 6.85
CA ASN A 99 13.02 15.76 6.02
C ASN A 99 11.53 15.71 5.66
N TYR A 100 10.68 15.90 6.68
CA TYR A 100 9.24 15.97 6.57
C TYR A 100 8.67 16.75 7.77
N THR A 101 7.41 17.13 7.68
CA THR A 101 6.63 17.70 8.80
C THR A 101 5.50 16.75 9.20
N ARG A 102 5.05 16.85 10.45
CA ARG A 102 3.93 16.08 11.01
C ARG A 102 2.84 17.05 11.43
N ASN A 103 1.68 16.98 10.81
CA ASN A 103 0.62 17.98 10.93
C ASN A 103 -0.63 17.31 11.46
N LEU A 104 -0.91 17.48 12.76
CA LEU A 104 -2.04 16.86 13.44
C LEU A 104 -3.38 17.36 12.87
N ILE A 105 -4.27 16.42 12.56
CA ILE A 105 -5.62 16.68 12.07
C ILE A 105 -6.66 16.46 13.16
N SER A 106 -6.64 15.28 13.78
CA SER A 106 -7.62 14.87 14.79
C SER A 106 -7.00 13.92 15.80
N THR A 107 -7.44 14.02 17.04
CA THR A 107 -7.06 13.13 18.15
C THR A 107 -8.02 13.38 19.30
N ASP A 108 -8.28 12.33 20.09
CA ASP A 108 -8.91 12.41 21.40
C ASP A 108 -7.88 12.45 22.54
N ASN A 109 -6.60 12.63 22.19
CA ASN A 109 -5.42 12.58 23.05
C ASN A 109 -5.19 11.26 23.80
N THR A 110 -5.95 10.21 23.47
CA THR A 110 -5.95 8.95 24.25
C THR A 110 -5.87 7.73 23.35
N SER A 111 -6.81 7.57 22.41
CA SER A 111 -6.97 6.36 21.62
C SER A 111 -6.37 6.45 20.22
N TYR A 112 -6.23 7.65 19.63
CA TYR A 112 -5.56 7.77 18.33
C TYR A 112 -5.00 9.17 18.06
N ALA A 113 -4.10 9.24 17.09
CA ALA A 113 -3.68 10.49 16.46
C ALA A 113 -3.68 10.33 14.93
N LEU A 114 -4.51 11.12 14.26
CA LEU A 114 -4.62 11.24 12.81
C LEU A 114 -3.86 12.49 12.34
N MET A 115 -2.91 12.33 11.42
CA MET A 115 -2.05 13.43 10.98
C MET A 115 -1.62 13.31 9.52
N LEU A 116 -1.36 14.44 8.87
CA LEU A 116 -0.66 14.47 7.59
C LEU A 116 0.84 14.54 7.80
N LEU A 117 1.58 13.72 7.06
CA LEU A 117 3.00 13.89 6.85
C LEU A 117 3.26 14.46 5.47
N CYS A 118 4.06 15.53 5.42
CA CYS A 118 4.45 16.22 4.20
C CYS A 118 5.95 15.99 3.98
N TRP A 119 6.28 15.23 2.93
CA TRP A 119 7.63 14.74 2.64
C TRP A 119 8.29 15.57 1.55
N ASN A 120 9.40 16.21 1.90
CA ASN A 120 10.19 16.92 0.90
C ASN A 120 10.87 15.93 -0.07
N ARG A 121 11.19 16.43 -1.26
CA ARG A 121 11.90 15.68 -2.31
C ARG A 121 13.16 14.98 -1.81
N GLY A 122 13.28 13.70 -2.12
CA GLY A 122 14.42 12.85 -1.78
C GLY A 122 14.61 12.60 -0.28
N LYS A 123 13.65 12.97 0.56
CA LYS A 123 13.78 12.86 2.02
C LYS A 123 13.04 11.65 2.57
N TYR A 124 13.65 11.09 3.61
CA TYR A 124 13.15 9.93 4.34
C TYR A 124 13.16 10.20 5.84
N SER A 125 12.33 9.46 6.55
CA SER A 125 12.52 9.25 7.98
C SER A 125 13.83 8.47 8.23
N PRO A 126 14.38 8.57 9.45
CA PRO A 126 15.25 7.52 9.97
C PRO A 126 14.55 6.16 10.00
N ILE A 127 15.32 5.09 10.18
CA ILE A 127 14.73 3.78 10.49
C ILE A 127 14.17 3.86 11.92
N HIS A 128 12.94 3.44 12.15
CA HIS A 128 12.26 3.61 13.44
C HIS A 128 11.28 2.49 13.77
N ASP A 129 10.95 2.40 15.06
CA ASP A 129 9.92 1.53 15.63
C ASP A 129 8.55 2.23 15.75
N HIS A 130 7.53 1.45 16.10
CA HIS A 130 6.14 1.86 16.33
C HIS A 130 5.72 1.43 17.74
N PRO A 131 5.96 2.27 18.77
CA PRO A 131 5.59 1.96 20.15
C PRO A 131 4.08 2.08 20.41
N SER A 132 3.29 2.48 19.41
CA SER A 132 1.83 2.31 19.39
C SER A 132 1.46 0.89 18.95
N ASP A 133 0.18 0.52 18.99
CA ASP A 133 -0.33 -0.76 18.47
C ASP A 133 -0.44 -0.76 16.92
N GLY A 134 0.50 -0.06 16.29
CA GLY A 134 0.67 0.09 14.86
C GLY A 134 0.29 1.46 14.30
N CYS A 135 0.44 1.56 12.99
CA CYS A 135 0.18 2.72 12.17
C CYS A 135 -0.42 2.30 10.84
N TRP A 136 -1.54 2.91 10.47
CA TRP A 136 -2.03 2.89 9.10
C TRP A 136 -1.51 4.12 8.34
N VAL A 137 -0.99 3.91 7.14
CA VAL A 137 -0.53 4.95 6.22
C VAL A 137 -1.37 4.92 4.95
N ARG A 138 -2.14 5.98 4.71
CA ARG A 138 -2.86 6.22 3.45
C ARG A 138 -2.04 7.17 2.58
N HIS A 139 -1.69 6.74 1.38
CA HIS A 139 -1.08 7.61 0.37
C HIS A 139 -2.05 8.72 -0.06
N ILE A 140 -1.61 9.98 -0.17
CA ILE A 140 -2.47 11.09 -0.64
C ILE A 140 -1.95 11.65 -1.96
N GLN A 141 -0.66 12.00 -2.01
CA GLN A 141 -0.04 12.63 -3.17
C GLN A 141 1.41 12.19 -3.35
N GLY A 142 1.88 12.17 -4.60
CA GLY A 142 3.28 11.97 -4.94
C GLY A 142 3.65 10.49 -4.95
N THR A 143 4.90 10.19 -4.60
CA THR A 143 5.41 8.82 -4.52
C THR A 143 6.00 8.60 -3.15
N LEU A 144 5.74 7.43 -2.57
CA LEU A 144 6.28 7.02 -1.30
C LEU A 144 7.12 5.76 -1.50
N ASN A 145 8.16 5.59 -0.70
CA ASN A 145 8.93 4.36 -0.63
C ASN A 145 9.04 3.95 0.83
N GLU A 146 8.66 2.72 1.12
CA GLU A 146 8.82 2.09 2.43
C GLU A 146 9.87 0.98 2.32
N VAL A 147 10.86 1.01 3.22
CA VAL A 147 11.85 -0.04 3.36
C VAL A 147 11.76 -0.59 4.78
N ARG A 148 11.56 -1.90 4.90
CA ARG A 148 11.42 -2.58 6.19
C ARG A 148 12.70 -3.31 6.56
N TYR A 149 12.93 -3.41 7.87
CA TYR A 149 14.11 -4.01 8.45
C TYR A 149 13.75 -4.96 9.58
N TRP A 150 14.44 -6.09 9.66
CA TRP A 150 14.45 -6.95 10.83
C TRP A 150 15.70 -6.68 11.67
N ASN A 151 15.52 -6.46 12.97
CA ASN A 151 16.63 -6.32 13.90
C ASN A 151 17.08 -7.70 14.38
N ASN A 152 18.27 -8.15 13.97
CA ASN A 152 18.82 -9.45 14.38
C ASN A 152 19.71 -9.37 15.65
N GLY A 153 19.78 -8.21 16.30
CA GLY A 153 20.60 -7.93 17.48
C GLY A 153 21.94 -7.25 17.16
N GLU A 154 22.45 -7.37 15.94
CA GLU A 154 23.72 -6.77 15.50
C GLU A 154 23.51 -5.73 14.39
N THR A 155 22.64 -6.05 13.44
CA THR A 155 22.37 -5.25 12.23
C THR A 155 20.88 -5.19 11.94
N LEU A 156 20.48 -4.20 11.15
CA LEU A 156 19.15 -4.05 10.60
C LEU A 156 19.14 -4.63 9.18
N VAL A 157 18.57 -5.82 9.03
CA VAL A 157 18.54 -6.54 7.77
C VAL A 157 17.31 -6.11 6.98
N GLU A 158 17.50 -5.57 5.77
CA GLU A 158 16.39 -5.20 4.89
C GLU A 158 15.54 -6.43 4.54
N THR A 159 14.24 -6.36 4.78
CA THR A 159 13.28 -7.45 4.51
C THR A 159 12.31 -7.13 3.39
N SER A 160 12.11 -5.84 3.09
CA SER A 160 11.21 -5.38 2.04
C SER A 160 11.59 -3.97 1.59
N ASN A 161 11.34 -3.66 0.31
CA ASN A 161 11.57 -2.35 -0.28
C ASN A 161 10.52 -2.13 -1.37
N ILE A 162 9.53 -1.29 -1.08
CA ILE A 162 8.35 -1.13 -1.92
C ILE A 162 8.12 0.34 -2.25
N VAL A 163 7.74 0.60 -3.50
CA VAL A 163 7.27 1.91 -3.94
C VAL A 163 5.74 1.91 -3.91
N ILE A 164 5.18 2.91 -3.25
CA ILE A 164 3.74 3.07 -3.02
C ILE A 164 3.30 4.34 -3.74
N THR A 165 2.40 4.18 -4.71
CA THR A 165 1.82 5.28 -5.49
C THR A 165 0.31 5.44 -5.26
N SER A 166 -0.30 4.56 -4.46
CA SER A 166 -1.70 4.60 -4.07
C SER A 166 -1.98 3.61 -2.93
N GLY A 167 -3.17 3.71 -2.34
CA GLY A 167 -3.67 2.73 -1.37
C GLY A 167 -3.27 3.01 0.07
N VAL A 168 -3.33 1.96 0.89
CA VAL A 168 -3.12 1.97 2.33
C VAL A 168 -2.11 0.87 2.70
N SER A 169 -1.14 1.19 3.57
CA SER A 169 -0.21 0.23 4.17
C SER A 169 -0.29 0.25 5.70
N TYR A 170 0.15 -0.84 6.33
CA TYR A 170 0.19 -0.98 7.79
C TYR A 170 1.60 -1.33 8.27
N MET A 171 1.96 -0.82 9.44
CA MET A 171 3.18 -1.17 10.15
C MET A 171 2.92 -1.28 11.66
N ASP A 172 3.52 -2.27 12.31
CA ASP A 172 3.71 -2.36 13.76
C ASP A 172 5.06 -3.07 14.04
N ASP A 173 5.46 -3.13 15.31
CA ASP A 173 6.74 -3.74 15.70
C ASP A 173 6.82 -5.25 15.46
N SER A 174 5.68 -5.95 15.28
CA SER A 174 5.68 -7.36 14.90
C SER A 174 6.13 -7.59 13.46
N LEU A 175 6.05 -6.54 12.62
CA LEU A 175 6.49 -6.52 11.23
C LEU A 175 7.93 -5.99 11.07
N GLY A 176 8.58 -5.60 12.18
CA GLY A 176 9.95 -5.10 12.24
C GLY A 176 10.02 -3.58 12.36
N LEU A 177 11.08 -2.99 11.82
CA LEU A 177 11.31 -1.55 11.75
C LEU A 177 11.10 -1.08 10.31
N HIS A 178 10.90 0.23 10.10
CA HIS A 178 10.93 0.76 8.74
C HIS A 178 11.57 2.14 8.63
N LYS A 179 11.98 2.50 7.41
CA LYS A 179 12.09 3.90 6.99
C LYS A 179 11.10 4.15 5.87
N ILE A 180 10.53 5.34 5.84
CA ILE A 180 9.54 5.72 4.86
C ILE A 180 9.84 7.14 4.36
N GLY A 181 9.59 7.41 3.09
CA GLY A 181 9.96 8.69 2.52
C GLY A 181 9.61 8.87 1.06
N ASN A 182 9.97 10.02 0.53
CA ASN A 182 9.71 10.40 -0.85
C ASN A 182 10.98 10.17 -1.69
N PRO A 183 11.00 9.16 -2.58
CA PRO A 183 12.13 8.92 -3.47
C PRO A 183 12.28 9.98 -4.57
N SER A 184 11.20 10.70 -4.89
CA SER A 184 11.17 11.67 -5.98
C SER A 184 12.08 12.86 -5.68
N GLN A 185 12.86 13.29 -6.68
CA GLN A 185 13.67 14.51 -6.60
C GLN A 185 12.90 15.75 -7.08
N ASP A 186 11.73 15.55 -7.70
CA ASP A 186 11.02 16.60 -8.45
C ASP A 186 9.72 17.02 -7.78
N VAL A 187 9.03 16.10 -7.13
CA VAL A 187 7.67 16.29 -6.61
C VAL A 187 7.62 15.93 -5.13
N ASP A 188 6.99 16.78 -4.33
CA ASP A 188 6.75 16.53 -2.91
C ASP A 188 5.63 15.47 -2.70
N ALA A 189 5.67 14.75 -1.59
CA ALA A 189 4.70 13.70 -1.28
C ALA A 189 3.90 14.01 -0.01
N ILE A 190 2.67 13.51 0.06
CA ILE A 190 1.77 13.67 1.20
C ILE A 190 1.17 12.32 1.54
N THR A 191 1.13 12.01 2.83
CA THR A 191 0.52 10.79 3.37
C THR A 191 -0.27 11.10 4.61
N LEU A 192 -1.38 10.40 4.82
CA LEU A 192 -2.19 10.44 6.03
C LEU A 192 -1.81 9.25 6.92
N HIS A 193 -1.48 9.53 8.17
CA HIS A 193 -1.03 8.54 9.16
C HIS A 193 -2.02 8.50 10.31
N LEU A 194 -2.43 7.29 10.69
CA LEU A 194 -3.24 7.01 11.86
C LEU A 194 -2.46 6.11 12.81
N TYR A 195 -2.10 6.66 13.98
CA TYR A 195 -1.53 5.90 15.09
C TYR A 195 -2.61 5.65 16.13
N SER A 196 -2.66 4.44 16.69
CA SER A 196 -3.58 4.08 17.77
C SER A 196 -2.93 3.03 18.68
N PRO A 197 -2.71 3.32 19.99
CA PRO A 197 -2.82 4.63 20.62
C PRO A 197 -1.83 5.68 20.03
N PRO A 198 -1.95 6.97 20.38
CA PRO A 198 -0.88 7.94 20.14
C PRO A 198 0.42 7.48 20.82
N TYR A 199 1.56 7.95 20.31
CA TYR A 199 2.87 7.69 20.94
C TYR A 199 3.59 9.00 21.25
N GLU A 200 4.31 9.01 22.36
CA GLU A 200 5.13 10.17 22.78
C GLU A 200 6.58 10.06 22.31
N LYS A 201 7.11 8.84 22.22
CA LYS A 201 8.53 8.58 21.93
C LYS A 201 8.64 7.38 21.03
N CYS A 202 9.61 7.38 20.12
CA CYS A 202 10.02 6.23 19.33
C CYS A 202 11.55 6.11 19.32
N ARG A 203 12.07 4.94 18.99
CA ARG A 203 13.49 4.72 18.74
C ARG A 203 13.80 4.92 17.27
N LEU A 204 14.96 5.53 17.04
CA LEU A 204 15.52 5.77 15.72
C LEU A 204 16.87 5.08 15.60
N TRP A 205 17.12 4.49 14.45
CA TRP A 205 18.40 3.96 14.02
C TRP A 205 18.86 4.74 12.79
N LEU A 206 20.09 5.25 12.86
CA LEU A 206 20.73 6.01 11.79
C LEU A 206 21.71 5.17 10.97
N ASP A 207 22.21 4.08 11.55
CA ASP A 207 23.14 3.15 10.91
C ASP A 207 22.55 1.74 10.92
N PRO A 208 22.13 1.19 9.75
CA PRO A 208 21.62 -0.16 9.67
C PRO A 208 22.70 -1.22 9.92
N CYS A 209 23.99 -0.88 9.89
CA CYS A 209 25.08 -1.80 10.20
C CYS A 209 25.35 -1.94 11.71
N ASP A 210 24.67 -1.16 12.56
CA ASP A 210 24.81 -1.22 14.02
C ASP A 210 23.45 -1.07 14.70
N ALA A 211 22.75 -2.19 14.88
CA ALA A 211 21.45 -2.24 15.51
C ALA A 211 21.47 -1.92 17.02
N THR A 212 22.67 -1.93 17.63
CA THR A 212 22.83 -1.64 19.07
C THR A 212 22.74 -0.15 19.36
N LYS A 213 22.97 0.70 18.33
CA LYS A 213 22.92 2.16 18.45
C LYS A 213 21.56 2.68 17.99
N SER A 214 20.70 2.96 18.96
CA SER A 214 19.48 3.73 18.76
C SER A 214 19.47 5.00 19.59
N SER A 215 18.70 5.98 19.13
CA SER A 215 18.38 7.20 19.87
C SER A 215 16.87 7.32 20.04
N THR A 216 16.43 7.91 21.14
CA THR A 216 15.00 8.19 21.36
C THR A 216 14.64 9.54 20.76
N ALA A 217 13.61 9.58 19.93
CA ALA A 217 12.98 10.81 19.47
C ALA A 217 11.65 11.03 20.20
N VAL A 218 11.34 12.29 20.49
CA VAL A 218 10.03 12.71 21.01
C VAL A 218 9.14 13.07 19.83
N ALA A 219 7.95 12.51 19.81
CA ALA A 219 6.91 12.82 18.86
C ALA A 219 6.49 14.28 19.06
N ASN A 220 6.75 15.12 18.05
CA ASN A 220 6.30 16.50 18.02
C ASN A 220 5.46 16.76 16.76
N PHE A 221 4.57 17.75 16.85
CA PHE A 221 3.79 18.24 15.73
C PHE A 221 4.37 19.56 15.20
N TYR A 222 4.47 19.67 13.88
CA TYR A 222 4.78 20.90 13.19
C TYR A 222 3.56 21.82 13.16
N SER A 223 2.36 21.28 12.96
CA SER A 223 1.14 22.06 13.12
C SER A 223 0.08 21.22 13.77
N GLU A 224 -0.85 21.86 14.46
CA GLU A 224 -2.01 21.24 15.07
C GLU A 224 -3.27 21.92 14.55
N TYR A 225 -4.21 21.13 14.04
CA TYR A 225 -5.51 21.59 13.55
C TYR A 225 -5.43 22.66 12.42
N GLY A 226 -4.30 22.68 11.71
CA GLY A 226 -4.00 23.62 10.63
C GLY A 226 -3.18 24.85 11.05
N GLU A 227 -2.90 25.00 12.34
CA GLU A 227 -2.14 26.13 12.90
C GLU A 227 -0.73 25.70 13.31
N ARG A 228 0.27 26.54 13.02
CA ARG A 228 1.67 26.24 13.35
C ARG A 228 1.84 26.21 14.87
N THR A 229 2.46 25.16 15.39
CA THR A 229 2.84 25.10 16.80
C THR A 229 3.89 26.18 17.10
N GLN A 230 3.71 26.94 18.18
CA GLN A 230 4.73 27.86 18.67
C GLN A 230 5.84 26.99 19.29
N GLY A 231 7.03 27.06 18.68
CA GLY A 231 8.20 26.31 19.14
C GLY A 231 8.84 26.90 20.39
#